data_AF-A0A256YQ16-F1
#
_entry.id   AF-A0A256YQ16-F1
#
_cell.length_a   1.000
_cell.length_b   1.000
_cell.length_c   1.000
_cell.angle_alpha   90.00
_cell.angle_beta   90.00
_cell.angle_gamma   90.00
#
_symmetry.space_group_name_H-M   'P 1'
#
loop_
_entity.id
_entity.type
_entity.pdbx_description
1 polymer ?
#
loop_
_entity_poly.entity_id
_entity_poly.type
_entity_poly.pdbx_seq_one_letter_code
_entity_poly.pdbx_strand_id
1 'polypeptide(L)'
;MTFIFGIFYPTQRVAHRKKDIETNLPFAIAHMGSVAASGIPPSVIFKMLAKFKEYGVLADEFGKIVRNMETFGMDPMSAIREVSKRTPSEKFRQLLLGFVSTIEGGGDLKLYLKNAGEQALFTWRIKRQKYIQQLSAYAEFYTGILIAAPLFIIALFSVMNMIQPQLGGFEILDLMKMSIYLLVPIVNVGFVIFLEITQVEM
;
A
#
# COMPACT_ATOMS: atom_id res chain seq x y z
N MET A 1 -7.07 -18.25 -26.30
CA MET A 1 -7.11 -18.31 -24.81
C MET A 1 -5.72 -18.45 -24.17
N THR A 2 -4.82 -19.30 -24.68
CA THR A 2 -3.45 -19.46 -24.16
C THR A 2 -2.56 -18.22 -24.26
N PHE A 3 -2.71 -17.39 -25.30
CA PHE A 3 -1.91 -16.16 -25.48
C PHE A 3 -2.25 -15.04 -24.45
N ILE A 4 -3.52 -14.93 -24.04
CA ILE A 4 -3.96 -13.95 -23.04
C ILE A 4 -3.42 -14.33 -21.64
N PHE A 5 -3.46 -15.61 -21.29
CA PHE A 5 -2.85 -16.12 -20.05
C PHE A 5 -1.31 -15.92 -20.03
N GLY A 6 -0.65 -16.06 -21.18
CA GLY A 6 0.79 -15.84 -21.32
C GLY A 6 1.25 -14.40 -21.11
N ILE A 7 0.39 -13.40 -21.39
CA ILE A 7 0.68 -11.97 -21.17
C ILE A 7 0.21 -11.50 -19.79
N PHE A 8 -0.89 -12.06 -19.26
CA PHE A 8 -1.46 -11.64 -17.98
C PHE A 8 -0.61 -12.05 -16.77
N TYR A 9 0.03 -13.23 -16.82
CA TYR A 9 0.91 -13.71 -15.75
C TYR A 9 2.16 -12.83 -15.53
N PRO A 10 2.94 -12.44 -16.56
CA PRO A 10 4.10 -11.59 -16.37
C PRO A 10 3.73 -10.16 -15.95
N THR A 11 2.62 -9.60 -16.43
CA THR A 11 2.19 -8.24 -16.04
C THR A 11 1.80 -8.16 -14.56
N GLN A 12 1.06 -9.15 -14.06
CA GLN A 12 0.71 -9.28 -12.63
C GLN A 12 1.98 -9.37 -11.75
N ARG A 13 2.94 -10.21 -12.16
CA ARG A 13 4.20 -10.37 -11.41
C ARG A 13 5.04 -9.09 -11.40
N VAL A 14 5.10 -8.37 -12.52
CA VAL A 14 5.80 -7.07 -12.60
C VAL A 14 5.10 -6.02 -11.74
N ALA A 15 3.77 -5.97 -11.76
CA ALA A 15 2.98 -5.07 -10.93
C ALA A 15 3.22 -5.31 -9.44
N HIS A 16 3.19 -6.58 -8.99
CA HIS A 16 3.48 -6.95 -7.62
C HIS A 16 4.90 -6.55 -7.21
N ARG A 17 5.91 -6.84 -8.04
CA ARG A 17 7.30 -6.44 -7.78
C ARG A 17 7.46 -4.92 -7.70
N LYS A 18 6.82 -4.17 -8.60
CA LYS A 18 6.82 -2.70 -8.58
C LYS A 18 6.21 -2.18 -7.27
N LYS A 19 5.07 -2.73 -6.88
CA LYS A 19 4.35 -2.34 -5.66
C LYS A 19 5.22 -2.56 -4.43
N ASP A 20 5.76 -3.78 -4.27
CA ASP A 20 6.64 -4.12 -3.15
C ASP A 20 7.85 -3.18 -3.04
N ILE A 21 8.48 -2.86 -4.17
CA ILE A 21 9.55 -1.87 -4.23
C ILE A 21 9.06 -0.50 -3.73
N GLU A 22 7.95 0.01 -4.28
CA GLU A 22 7.46 1.35 -3.94
C GLU A 22 6.97 1.47 -2.49
N THR A 23 6.42 0.41 -1.90
CA THR A 23 5.98 0.38 -0.50
C THR A 23 7.17 0.51 0.46
N ASN A 24 8.28 -0.18 0.16
CA ASN A 24 9.48 -0.20 1.01
C ASN A 24 10.47 0.95 0.74
N LEU A 25 10.40 1.55 -0.46
CA LEU A 25 11.36 2.55 -0.93
C LEU A 25 11.54 3.76 0.01
N PRO A 26 10.50 4.41 0.56
CA PRO A 26 10.68 5.56 1.44
C PRO A 26 11.53 5.26 2.67
N PHE A 27 11.37 4.06 3.24
CA PHE A 27 12.12 3.61 4.41
C PHE A 27 13.57 3.29 4.06
N ALA A 28 13.79 2.63 2.92
CA ALA A 28 15.14 2.35 2.45
C ALA A 28 15.92 3.64 2.13
N ILE A 29 15.28 4.66 1.53
CA ILE A 29 15.94 5.95 1.26
C ILE A 29 16.28 6.67 2.56
N ALA A 30 15.36 6.71 3.52
CA ALA A 30 15.64 7.31 4.82
C ALA A 30 16.80 6.58 5.53
N HIS A 31 16.82 5.25 5.48
CA HIS A 31 17.91 4.43 6.01
C HIS A 31 19.24 4.75 5.31
N MET A 32 19.24 4.86 3.98
CA MET A 32 20.42 5.29 3.20
C MET A 32 20.92 6.67 3.63
N GLY A 33 20.02 7.65 3.79
CA GLY A 33 20.37 9.00 4.23
C GLY A 33 21.01 9.02 5.61
N SER A 34 20.44 8.29 6.57
CA SER A 34 20.99 8.17 7.93
C SER A 34 22.36 7.49 7.95
N VAL A 35 22.54 6.43 7.17
CA VAL A 35 23.81 5.69 7.09
C VAL A 35 24.86 6.52 6.33
N ALA A 36 24.49 7.20 5.24
CA ALA A 36 25.40 8.08 4.50
C ALA A 36 25.88 9.27 5.35
N ALA A 37 25.03 9.81 6.23
CA ALA A 37 25.41 10.88 7.15
C ALA A 37 26.59 10.48 8.06
N SER A 38 26.65 9.20 8.48
CA SER A 38 27.75 8.66 9.27
C SER A 38 29.07 8.46 8.51
N GLY A 39 29.11 8.78 7.21
CA GLY A 39 30.31 8.66 6.38
C GLY A 39 30.57 7.27 5.81
N ILE A 40 29.62 6.35 5.96
CA ILE A 40 29.72 5.01 5.40
C ILE A 40 29.71 5.10 3.85
N PRO A 41 30.66 4.44 3.16
CA PRO A 41 30.73 4.47 1.70
C PRO A 41 29.49 3.84 1.05
N PRO A 42 29.02 4.33 -0.11
CA PRO A 42 27.77 3.85 -0.70
C PRO A 42 27.76 2.37 -1.09
N SER A 43 28.91 1.81 -1.47
CA SER A 43 29.04 0.38 -1.75
C SER A 43 28.69 -0.49 -0.53
N VAL A 44 29.03 -0.02 0.68
CA VAL A 44 28.68 -0.69 1.94
C VAL A 44 27.19 -0.51 2.24
N ILE A 45 26.64 0.67 1.97
CA ILE A 45 25.20 0.94 2.13
C ILE A 45 24.37 -0.03 1.27
N PHE A 46 24.71 -0.20 -0.02
CA PHE A 46 23.99 -1.13 -0.89
C PHE A 46 24.10 -2.58 -0.41
N LYS A 47 25.27 -3.01 0.11
CA LYS A 47 25.43 -4.35 0.71
C LYS A 47 24.55 -4.54 1.94
N MET A 48 24.43 -3.51 2.78
CA MET A 48 23.59 -3.55 3.96
C MET A 48 22.11 -3.70 3.57
N LEU A 49 21.62 -2.87 2.66
CA LEU A 49 20.23 -2.93 2.19
C LEU A 49 19.92 -4.24 1.45
N ALA A 50 20.86 -4.77 0.68
CA ALA A 50 20.71 -6.04 -0.01
C ALA A 50 20.54 -7.23 0.95
N LYS A 51 21.07 -7.14 2.17
CA LYS A 51 20.95 -8.18 3.20
C LYS A 51 19.70 -8.01 4.07
N PHE A 52 19.04 -6.86 4.03
CA PHE A 52 17.88 -6.54 4.85
C PHE A 52 16.60 -7.10 4.19
N LYS A 53 16.26 -8.34 4.52
CA LYS A 53 15.19 -9.12 3.86
C LYS A 53 13.79 -8.51 4.04
N GLU A 54 13.61 -7.67 5.05
CA GLU A 54 12.37 -6.96 5.34
C GLU A 54 12.00 -5.96 4.23
N TYR A 55 12.95 -5.56 3.38
CA TYR A 55 12.65 -4.77 2.17
C TYR A 55 12.20 -5.60 0.97
N GLY A 56 12.08 -6.93 1.11
CA GLY A 56 11.51 -7.80 0.09
C GLY A 56 12.23 -7.67 -1.27
N VAL A 57 11.46 -7.38 -2.32
CA VAL A 57 11.95 -7.25 -3.70
C VAL A 57 12.93 -6.09 -3.85
N LEU A 58 12.81 -5.05 -3.02
CA LEU A 58 13.76 -3.93 -3.04
C LEU A 58 15.16 -4.36 -2.57
N ALA A 59 15.26 -5.26 -1.59
CA ALA A 59 16.54 -5.84 -1.17
C ALA A 59 17.20 -6.60 -2.34
N ASP A 60 16.41 -7.35 -3.11
CA ASP A 60 16.90 -8.04 -4.32
C ASP A 60 17.42 -7.06 -5.38
N GLU A 61 16.76 -5.91 -5.58
CA GLU A 61 17.22 -4.87 -6.50
C GLU A 61 18.56 -4.26 -6.04
N PHE A 62 18.74 -4.00 -4.74
CA PHE A 62 20.05 -3.59 -4.20
C PHE A 62 21.09 -4.71 -4.34
N GLY A 63 20.69 -5.96 -4.16
CA GLY A 63 21.54 -7.14 -4.37
C GLY A 63 22.05 -7.25 -5.81
N LYS A 64 21.26 -6.85 -6.81
CA LYS A 64 21.73 -6.77 -8.21
C LYS A 64 22.84 -5.74 -8.38
N ILE A 65 22.74 -4.57 -7.73
CA ILE A 65 23.80 -3.55 -7.76
C ILE A 65 25.09 -4.12 -7.15
N VAL A 66 24.98 -4.73 -5.97
CA VAL A 66 26.12 -5.36 -5.28
C VAL A 66 26.76 -6.44 -6.13
N ARG A 67 25.95 -7.34 -6.71
CA ARG A 67 26.43 -8.40 -7.61
C ARG A 67 27.15 -7.84 -8.84
N ASN A 68 26.62 -6.78 -9.44
CA ASN A 68 27.26 -6.11 -10.57
C ASN A 68 28.65 -5.55 -10.20
N MET A 69 28.79 -5.00 -9.00
CA MET A 69 30.09 -4.50 -8.52
C MET A 69 31.05 -5.64 -8.14
N GLU A 70 30.63 -6.59 -7.30
CA GLU A 70 31.53 -7.59 -6.70
C GLU A 70 31.79 -8.80 -7.59
N THR A 71 30.77 -9.28 -8.30
CA THR A 71 30.87 -10.50 -9.11
C THR A 71 31.31 -10.17 -10.53
N PHE A 72 30.78 -9.10 -11.11
CA PHE A 72 31.07 -8.72 -12.50
C PHE A 72 32.14 -7.65 -12.62
N GLY A 73 32.64 -7.10 -11.51
CA GLY A 73 33.70 -6.09 -11.51
C GLY A 73 33.30 -4.76 -12.17
N MET A 74 32.00 -4.49 -12.31
CA MET A 74 31.53 -3.23 -12.90
C MET A 74 31.86 -2.07 -11.98
N ASP A 75 32.14 -0.91 -12.57
CA ASP A 75 32.27 0.30 -11.77
C ASP A 75 30.93 0.63 -11.07
N PRO A 76 30.97 1.23 -9.86
CA PRO A 76 29.76 1.46 -9.08
C PRO A 76 28.70 2.32 -9.79
N MET A 77 29.10 3.31 -10.61
CA MET A 77 28.14 4.17 -11.30
C MET A 77 27.44 3.42 -12.44
N SER A 78 28.17 2.63 -13.23
CA SER A 78 27.60 1.78 -14.27
C SER A 78 26.73 0.67 -13.68
N ALA A 79 27.14 0.07 -12.56
CA ALA A 79 26.33 -0.95 -11.88
C ALA A 79 24.95 -0.39 -11.46
N ILE A 80 24.93 0.82 -10.90
CA ILE A 80 23.70 1.52 -10.53
C ILE A 80 22.87 1.88 -11.77
N ARG A 81 23.51 2.41 -12.81
CA ARG A 81 22.84 2.80 -14.07
C ARG A 81 22.25 1.58 -14.80
N GLU A 82 22.87 0.42 -14.71
CA GLU A 82 22.37 -0.81 -15.30
C GLU A 82 21.11 -1.32 -14.57
N VAL A 83 21.11 -1.26 -13.24
CA VAL A 83 19.91 -1.62 -12.45
C VAL A 83 18.79 -0.61 -12.65
N SER A 84 19.10 0.69 -12.74
CA SER A 84 18.08 1.74 -12.96
C SER A 84 17.35 1.59 -14.31
N LYS A 85 18.00 1.05 -15.35
CA LYS A 85 17.36 0.74 -16.63
C LYS A 85 16.38 -0.43 -16.57
N ARG A 86 16.59 -1.39 -15.65
CA ARG A 86 15.84 -2.66 -15.58
C ARG A 86 14.80 -2.73 -14.47
N THR A 87 14.81 -1.77 -13.54
CA THR A 87 13.85 -1.77 -12.43
C THR A 87 12.43 -1.40 -12.90
N PRO A 88 11.38 -2.08 -12.40
CA PRO A 88 10.00 -1.75 -12.75
C PRO A 88 9.45 -0.51 -12.01
N SER A 89 10.18 0.01 -11.00
CA SER A 89 9.76 1.18 -10.22
C SER A 89 10.39 2.47 -10.73
N GLU A 90 9.53 3.42 -11.13
CA GLU A 90 9.95 4.74 -11.60
C GLU A 90 10.67 5.53 -10.50
N LYS A 91 10.13 5.50 -9.27
CA LYS A 91 10.70 6.24 -8.14
C LYS A 91 12.08 5.70 -7.77
N PHE A 92 12.26 4.38 -7.80
CA PHE A 92 13.56 3.78 -7.54
C PHE A 92 14.55 4.12 -8.66
N ARG A 93 14.12 4.08 -9.92
CA ARG A 93 14.94 4.55 -11.04
C ARG A 93 15.40 5.99 -10.87
N GLN A 94 14.50 6.90 -10.52
CA GLN A 94 14.81 8.31 -10.30
C GLN A 94 15.81 8.51 -9.14
N LEU A 95 15.66 7.77 -8.05
CA LEU A 95 16.61 7.78 -6.95
C LEU A 95 18.01 7.34 -7.40
N LEU A 96 18.11 6.21 -8.12
CA LEU A 96 19.40 5.69 -8.59
C LEU A 96 20.07 6.65 -9.60
N LEU A 97 19.31 7.26 -10.49
CA LEU A 97 19.84 8.25 -11.43
C LEU A 97 20.26 9.55 -10.74
N GLY A 98 19.49 10.04 -9.76
CA GLY A 98 19.86 11.20 -8.96
C GLY A 98 21.10 10.96 -8.10
N PHE A 99 21.24 9.74 -7.57
CA PHE A 99 22.45 9.28 -6.90
C PHE A 99 23.69 9.40 -7.81
N VAL A 100 23.62 8.82 -9.01
CA VAL A 100 24.73 8.86 -9.99
C VAL A 100 25.04 10.30 -10.39
N SER A 101 24.01 11.09 -10.71
CA SER A 101 24.17 12.48 -11.12
C SER A 101 24.79 13.35 -10.02
N THR A 102 24.51 13.07 -8.76
CA THR A 102 25.08 13.82 -7.62
C THR A 102 26.56 13.51 -7.48
N ILE A 103 26.98 12.26 -7.66
CA ILE A 103 28.40 11.87 -7.61
C ILE A 103 29.16 12.42 -8.82
N GLU A 104 28.64 12.21 -10.04
CA GLU A 104 29.27 12.69 -11.28
C GLU A 104 29.38 14.23 -11.31
N GLY A 105 28.39 14.92 -10.73
CA GLY A 105 28.39 16.37 -10.60
C GLY A 105 29.22 16.93 -9.43
N GLY A 106 29.88 16.08 -8.63
CA GLY A 106 30.66 16.51 -7.47
C GLY A 106 29.83 17.08 -6.31
N GLY A 107 28.54 16.78 -6.27
CA GLY A 107 27.60 17.24 -5.25
C GLY A 107 27.69 16.44 -3.94
N ASP A 108 27.00 16.94 -2.91
CA ASP A 108 26.92 16.27 -1.61
C ASP A 108 25.89 15.14 -1.62
N LEU A 109 26.39 13.90 -1.77
CA LEU A 109 25.57 12.70 -1.74
C LEU A 109 24.83 12.49 -0.41
N LYS A 110 25.44 12.89 0.72
CA LYS A 110 24.82 12.74 2.04
C LYS A 110 23.59 13.64 2.13
N LEU A 111 23.74 14.89 1.69
CA LEU A 111 22.63 15.84 1.64
C LEU A 111 21.54 15.38 0.68
N TYR A 112 21.89 14.86 -0.50
CA TYR A 112 20.93 14.31 -1.46
C TYR A 112 20.11 13.17 -0.85
N LEU A 113 20.75 12.15 -0.27
CA LEU A 113 20.06 11.00 0.30
C LEU A 113 19.21 11.37 1.52
N LYS A 114 19.69 12.30 2.35
CA LYS A 114 18.92 12.84 3.48
C LYS A 114 17.63 13.51 2.99
N ASN A 115 17.75 14.46 2.06
CA ASN A 115 16.60 15.22 1.54
C ASN A 115 15.61 14.29 0.80
N ALA A 116 16.13 13.35 0.01
CA ALA A 116 15.30 12.35 -0.68
C ALA A 116 14.53 11.47 0.31
N GLY A 117 15.18 11.07 1.42
CA GLY A 117 14.56 10.26 2.47
C GLY A 117 13.47 11.01 3.22
N GLU A 118 13.75 12.26 3.62
CA GLU A 118 12.77 13.13 4.29
C GLU A 118 11.55 13.38 3.38
N GLN A 119 11.77 13.70 2.11
CA GLN A 119 10.70 13.93 1.14
C GLN A 119 9.87 12.66 0.88
N ALA A 120 10.52 11.50 0.76
CA ALA A 120 9.84 10.23 0.54
C ALA A 120 8.98 9.84 1.76
N LEU A 121 9.51 9.97 2.97
CA LEU A 121 8.78 9.71 4.22
C LEU A 121 7.63 10.69 4.41
N PHE A 122 7.82 11.98 4.10
CA PHE A 122 6.76 12.98 4.16
C PHE A 122 5.60 12.63 3.23
N THR A 123 5.91 12.31 1.97
CA THR A 123 4.91 11.90 0.98
C THR A 123 4.18 10.62 1.42
N TRP A 124 4.91 9.66 1.99
CA TRP A 124 4.33 8.43 2.52
C TRP A 124 3.39 8.71 3.71
N ARG A 125 3.79 9.58 4.65
CA ARG A 125 2.95 9.98 5.80
C ARG A 125 1.66 10.66 5.35
N ILE A 126 1.72 11.56 4.38
CA ILE A 126 0.52 12.21 3.82
C ILE A 126 -0.44 11.16 3.23
N LYS A 127 0.08 10.23 2.42
CA LYS A 127 -0.76 9.16 1.84
C LYS A 127 -1.39 8.29 2.92
N ARG A 128 -0.61 7.93 3.94
CA ARG A 128 -1.08 7.15 5.09
C ARG A 128 -2.17 7.90 5.87
N GLN A 129 -2.00 9.19 6.11
CA GLN A 129 -3.00 10.02 6.80
C GLN A 129 -4.29 10.12 5.99
N LYS A 130 -4.20 10.37 4.68
CA LYS A 130 -5.37 10.39 3.79
C LYS A 130 -6.12 9.05 3.82
N TYR A 131 -5.39 7.93 3.81
CA TYR A 131 -5.99 6.61 3.92
C TYR A 131 -6.71 6.40 5.25
N ILE A 132 -6.10 6.81 6.37
CA ILE A 132 -6.75 6.75 7.69
C ILE A 132 -8.01 7.62 7.73
N GLN A 133 -7.97 8.83 7.16
CA GLN A 133 -9.14 9.71 7.07
C GLN A 133 -10.28 9.08 6.26
N GLN A 134 -9.96 8.39 5.16
CA GLN A 134 -10.95 7.64 4.38
C GLN A 134 -11.57 6.51 5.20
N LEU A 135 -10.75 5.74 5.94
CA LEU A 135 -11.25 4.70 6.83
C LEU A 135 -12.14 5.25 7.94
N SER A 136 -11.79 6.41 8.52
CA SER A 136 -12.62 7.10 9.50
C SER A 136 -13.99 7.48 8.91
N ALA A 137 -14.01 8.06 7.71
CA ALA A 137 -15.26 8.38 7.04
C ALA A 137 -16.11 7.13 6.77
N TYR A 138 -15.50 6.01 6.36
CA TYR A 138 -16.22 4.74 6.18
C TYR A 138 -16.79 4.19 7.50
N ALA A 139 -16.08 4.33 8.61
CA ALA A 139 -16.57 3.96 9.93
C ALA A 139 -17.75 4.84 10.38
N GLU A 140 -17.72 6.14 10.07
CA GLU A 140 -18.85 7.05 10.32
C GLU A 140 -20.09 6.63 9.52
N PHE A 141 -19.94 6.35 8.22
CA PHE A 141 -21.05 5.84 7.40
C PHE A 141 -21.58 4.49 7.90
N TYR A 142 -20.68 3.59 8.29
CA TYR A 142 -21.04 2.30 8.85
C TYR A 142 -21.90 2.45 10.10
N THR A 143 -21.43 3.21 11.09
CA THR A 143 -22.18 3.42 12.34
C THR A 143 -23.50 4.16 12.10
N GLY A 144 -23.51 5.16 11.23
CA GLY A 144 -24.72 5.93 10.90
C GLY A 144 -25.81 5.06 10.24
N ILE A 145 -25.48 4.35 9.16
CA ILE A 145 -26.46 3.55 8.40
C ILE A 145 -26.88 2.31 9.19
N LEU A 146 -25.92 1.60 9.77
CA LEU A 146 -26.17 0.30 10.40
C LEU A 146 -26.91 0.41 11.73
N ILE A 147 -26.85 1.56 12.41
CA ILE A 147 -27.64 1.81 13.62
C ILE A 147 -29.01 2.39 13.23
N ALA A 148 -29.04 3.38 12.34
CA ALA A 148 -30.28 4.06 11.99
C ALA A 148 -31.28 3.14 11.26
N ALA A 149 -30.82 2.31 10.32
CA ALA A 149 -31.73 1.47 9.53
C ALA A 149 -32.48 0.42 10.37
N PRO A 150 -31.83 -0.39 11.25
CA PRO A 150 -32.54 -1.31 12.13
C PRO A 150 -33.43 -0.58 13.13
N LEU A 151 -33.00 0.55 13.70
CA LEU A 151 -33.83 1.33 14.62
C LEU A 151 -35.09 1.86 13.94
N PHE A 152 -34.97 2.36 12.71
CA PHE A 152 -36.11 2.82 11.93
C PHE A 152 -37.10 1.69 11.63
N ILE A 153 -36.58 0.50 11.28
CA ILE A 153 -37.41 -0.70 11.05
C ILE A 153 -38.11 -1.14 12.34
N ILE A 154 -37.41 -1.17 13.47
CA ILE A 154 -38.00 -1.47 14.79
C ILE A 154 -39.12 -0.48 15.11
N ALA A 155 -38.87 0.82 14.94
CA ALA A 155 -39.86 1.87 15.21
C ALA A 155 -41.11 1.73 14.32
N LEU A 156 -40.91 1.52 13.02
CA LEU A 156 -41.99 1.33 12.04
C LEU A 156 -42.87 0.13 12.42
N PHE A 157 -42.26 -1.04 12.64
CA PHE A 157 -42.99 -2.25 13.01
C PHE A 157 -43.63 -2.14 14.40
N SER A 158 -43.02 -1.41 15.34
CA SER A 158 -43.60 -1.17 16.67
C SER A 158 -44.91 -0.38 16.58
N VAL A 159 -44.93 0.70 15.78
CA VAL A 159 -46.16 1.50 15.55
C VAL A 159 -47.23 0.66 14.86
N MET A 160 -46.85 -0.12 13.84
CA MET A 160 -47.79 -1.00 13.14
C MET A 160 -48.38 -2.06 14.08
N ASN A 161 -47.56 -2.68 14.93
CA ASN A 161 -48.00 -3.69 15.89
C ASN A 161 -49.04 -3.14 16.88
N MET A 162 -48.93 -1.87 17.26
CA MET A 162 -49.89 -1.20 18.15
C MET A 162 -51.25 -0.97 17.50
N ILE A 163 -51.29 -0.69 16.20
CA ILE A 163 -52.54 -0.45 15.46
C ILE A 163 -53.20 -1.78 15.08
N GLN A 164 -52.41 -2.69 14.52
CA GLN A 164 -52.87 -3.99 14.05
C GLN A 164 -51.77 -5.03 14.29
N PRO A 165 -51.87 -5.88 15.33
CA PRO A 165 -50.80 -6.83 15.69
C PRO A 165 -50.49 -7.89 14.63
N GLN A 166 -51.39 -8.10 13.67
CA GLN A 166 -51.28 -9.11 12.63
C GLN A 166 -51.36 -8.49 11.24
N LEU A 167 -50.38 -8.81 10.38
CA LEU A 167 -50.35 -8.39 8.98
C LEU A 167 -50.33 -9.64 8.10
N GLY A 168 -51.37 -9.85 7.29
CA GLY A 168 -51.42 -10.97 6.32
C GLY A 168 -51.34 -12.37 6.95
N GLY A 169 -51.82 -12.54 8.18
CA GLY A 169 -51.77 -13.83 8.92
C GLY A 169 -50.50 -14.06 9.72
N PHE A 170 -49.52 -13.15 9.67
CA PHE A 170 -48.31 -13.20 10.49
C PHE A 170 -48.35 -12.16 11.61
N GLU A 171 -47.79 -12.51 12.76
CA GLU A 171 -47.57 -11.54 13.83
C GLU A 171 -46.51 -10.51 13.40
N ILE A 172 -46.80 -9.23 13.58
CA ILE A 172 -45.87 -8.15 13.21
C ILE A 172 -44.55 -8.26 14.00
N LEU A 173 -44.60 -8.75 15.23
CA LEU A 173 -43.40 -8.99 16.04
C LEU A 173 -42.47 -10.02 15.38
N ASP A 174 -43.01 -11.05 14.75
CA ASP A 174 -42.21 -12.06 14.07
C ASP A 174 -41.66 -11.54 12.73
N LEU A 175 -42.43 -10.73 12.00
CA LEU A 175 -41.93 -10.02 10.81
C LEU A 175 -40.79 -9.04 11.16
N MET A 176 -40.90 -8.33 12.29
CA MET A 176 -39.86 -7.44 12.79
C MET A 176 -38.58 -8.22 13.13
N LYS A 177 -38.69 -9.33 13.88
CA LYS A 177 -37.54 -10.18 14.20
C LYS A 177 -36.89 -10.71 12.93
N MET A 178 -37.67 -11.27 12.02
CA MET A 178 -37.19 -11.84 10.77
C MET A 178 -36.45 -10.79 9.93
N SER A 179 -37.01 -9.58 9.81
CA SER A 179 -36.38 -8.50 9.05
C SER A 179 -35.06 -8.04 9.66
N ILE A 180 -34.95 -7.92 10.99
CA ILE A 180 -33.69 -7.55 11.66
C ILE A 180 -32.64 -8.65 11.50
N TYR A 181 -33.02 -9.91 11.77
CA TYR A 181 -32.12 -11.06 11.67
C TYR A 181 -31.64 -11.31 10.24
N LEU A 182 -32.39 -10.87 9.22
CA LEU A 182 -31.97 -10.94 7.83
C LEU A 182 -31.13 -9.72 7.41
N LEU A 183 -31.60 -8.51 7.74
CA LEU A 183 -31.02 -7.27 7.25
C LEU A 183 -29.66 -6.98 7.88
N VAL A 184 -29.51 -7.19 9.19
CA VAL A 184 -28.24 -6.88 9.88
C VAL A 184 -27.08 -7.69 9.31
N PRO A 185 -27.17 -9.04 9.14
CA PRO A 185 -26.12 -9.81 8.48
C PRO A 185 -25.87 -9.38 7.04
N ILE A 186 -26.92 -9.11 6.25
CA ILE A 186 -26.77 -8.69 4.85
C ILE A 186 -25.96 -7.40 4.76
N VAL A 187 -26.30 -6.39 5.57
CA VAL A 187 -25.60 -5.11 5.52
C VAL A 187 -24.16 -5.24 6.05
N ASN A 188 -23.92 -6.09 7.06
CA ASN A 188 -22.56 -6.39 7.54
C ASN A 188 -21.70 -7.04 6.44
N VAL A 189 -22.21 -8.09 5.79
CA VAL A 189 -21.50 -8.75 4.69
C VAL A 189 -21.25 -7.78 3.54
N GLY A 190 -22.27 -6.98 3.18
CA GLY A 190 -22.14 -5.94 2.16
C GLY A 190 -21.06 -4.91 2.51
N PHE A 191 -20.95 -4.51 3.77
CA PHE A 191 -19.92 -3.58 4.23
C PHE A 191 -18.51 -4.18 4.20
N VAL A 192 -18.35 -5.45 4.57
CA VAL A 192 -17.06 -6.15 4.45
C VAL A 192 -16.60 -6.19 2.99
N ILE A 193 -17.51 -6.54 2.07
CA ILE A 193 -17.22 -6.54 0.63
C ILE A 193 -16.86 -5.14 0.13
N PHE A 194 -17.60 -4.12 0.57
CA PHE A 194 -17.31 -2.73 0.23
C PHE A 194 -15.91 -2.31 0.67
N LEU A 195 -15.50 -2.68 1.89
CA LEU A 195 -14.16 -2.40 2.40
C LEU A 195 -13.08 -3.13 1.59
N GLU A 196 -13.31 -4.38 1.21
CA GLU A 196 -12.37 -5.17 0.41
C GLU A 196 -12.16 -4.58 -1.00
N ILE A 197 -13.24 -4.11 -1.65
CA ILE A 197 -13.17 -3.45 -2.95
C ILE A 197 -12.47 -2.08 -2.84
N THR A 198 -12.72 -1.37 -1.75
CA THR A 198 -12.23 0.01 -1.56
C THR A 198 -10.83 0.07 -0.93
N GLN A 199 -10.33 -1.05 -0.41
CA GLN A 199 -8.93 -1.20 -0.05
C GLN A 199 -8.07 -1.05 -1.32
N VAL A 200 -7.74 0.20 -1.63
CA VAL A 200 -6.67 0.53 -2.57
C VAL A 200 -5.38 0.07 -1.91
N GLU A 201 -4.96 -1.11 -2.32
CA GLU A 201 -3.68 -1.72 -2.07
C GLU A 201 -2.53 -0.69 -2.25
N MET A 202 -2.11 -0.05 -1.15
CA MET A 202 -0.86 0.73 -1.08
C MET A 202 0.37 -0.19 -1.04
#